data_AF-G4M7Y6-F1
#
_entry.id   AF-G4M7Y6-F1
#
_cell.length_a   1.000
_cell.length_b   1.000
_cell.length_c   1.000
_cell.angle_alpha   90.00
_cell.angle_beta   90.00
_cell.angle_gamma   90.00
#
_symmetry.space_group_name_H-M   'P 1'
#
loop_
_entity.id
_entity.type
_entity.pdbx_description
1 polymer ?
#
loop_
_entity_poly.entity_id
_entity_poly.type
_entity_poly.pdbx_seq_one_letter_code
_entity_poly.pdbx_strand_id
1 'polypeptide(L)'
;MQLRGKLHDAVERERLLTADALGERRESFMRLKVEGLRECAEVLVMALMEGREEYVFGRRTLPEMDFASVACAIQNMWLAARAEGLGMGWVSLFDPLEVAAILEMPIGAKPVAILCVGHVEKFYDAPMLEKERWAKRRPIDECLFENTWHATDG
;
A
#
# COMPACT_ATOMS: atom_id res chain seq x y z
N MET A 1 -18.74 3.63 12.72
CA MET A 1 -19.07 3.67 11.27
C MET A 1 -18.63 4.95 10.57
N GLN A 2 -18.70 6.14 11.18
CA GLN A 2 -18.36 7.40 10.49
C GLN A 2 -16.89 7.52 10.03
N LEU A 3 -15.91 7.10 10.85
CA LEU A 3 -14.48 7.22 10.53
C LEU A 3 -14.06 6.38 9.31
N ARG A 4 -14.46 5.10 9.28
CA ARG A 4 -14.23 4.21 8.15
C ARG A 4 -14.83 4.76 6.84
N GLY A 5 -16.01 5.37 6.91
CA GLY A 5 -16.62 6.07 5.78
C GLY A 5 -15.76 7.22 5.26
N LYS A 6 -15.27 8.09 6.16
CA LYS A 6 -14.37 9.19 5.79
C LYS A 6 -13.08 8.69 5.11
N LEU A 7 -12.46 7.63 5.64
CA LEU A 7 -11.27 7.03 5.03
C LEU A 7 -11.57 6.43 3.65
N HIS A 8 -12.70 5.73 3.52
CA HIS A 8 -13.15 5.23 2.22
C HIS A 8 -13.37 6.36 1.22
N ASP A 9 -13.99 7.47 1.63
CA ASP A 9 -14.25 8.58 0.72
C ASP A 9 -12.95 9.28 0.28
N ALA A 10 -11.94 9.33 1.16
CA ALA A 10 -10.59 9.78 0.80
C ALA A 10 -9.94 8.84 -0.22
N VAL A 11 -10.08 7.53 -0.02
CA VAL A 11 -9.57 6.53 -0.97
C VAL A 11 -10.29 6.63 -2.33
N GLU A 12 -11.61 6.82 -2.33
CA GLU A 12 -12.38 6.91 -3.57
C GLU A 12 -12.03 8.16 -4.38
N ARG A 13 -11.78 9.30 -3.72
CA ARG A 13 -11.29 10.50 -4.40
C ARG A 13 -9.97 10.24 -5.13
N GLU A 14 -8.99 9.67 -4.45
CA GLU A 14 -7.69 9.36 -5.06
C GLU A 14 -7.77 8.24 -6.10
N ARG A 15 -8.71 7.30 -5.95
CA ARG A 15 -8.99 6.30 -6.98
C ARG A 15 -9.47 6.97 -8.27
N LEU A 16 -10.39 7.93 -8.19
CA LEU A 16 -10.88 8.66 -9.37
C LEU A 16 -9.77 9.52 -10.00
N LEU A 17 -9.01 10.26 -9.20
CA LEU A 17 -7.89 11.07 -9.69
C LEU A 17 -6.80 10.21 -10.35
N THR A 18 -6.49 9.05 -9.77
CA THR A 18 -5.56 8.08 -10.38
C THR A 18 -6.12 7.51 -11.68
N ALA A 19 -7.41 7.20 -11.74
CA ALA A 19 -8.05 6.72 -12.96
C ALA A 19 -7.94 7.75 -14.09
N ASP A 20 -8.19 9.03 -13.79
CA ASP A 20 -8.09 10.12 -14.76
C ASP A 20 -6.62 10.32 -15.21
N ALA A 21 -5.65 10.20 -14.29
CA ALA A 21 -4.22 10.27 -14.61
C ALA A 21 -3.73 9.10 -15.49
N LEU A 22 -4.44 7.97 -15.51
CA LEU A 22 -4.11 6.80 -16.33
C LEU A 22 -4.58 6.89 -17.78
N GLY A 23 -5.32 7.93 -18.17
CA GLY A 23 -5.71 8.21 -19.55
C GLY A 23 -6.42 7.03 -20.22
N GLU A 24 -5.84 6.48 -21.29
CA GLU A 24 -6.41 5.35 -22.04
C GLU A 24 -6.65 4.09 -21.19
N ARG A 25 -5.91 3.94 -20.08
CA ARG A 25 -6.07 2.82 -19.15
C ARG A 25 -7.08 3.08 -18.03
N ARG A 26 -7.77 4.22 -18.04
CA ARG A 26 -8.78 4.58 -17.03
C ARG A 26 -9.82 3.49 -16.85
N GLU A 27 -10.49 3.08 -17.92
CA GLU A 27 -11.60 2.11 -17.84
C GLU A 27 -11.15 0.74 -17.36
N SER A 28 -9.95 0.30 -17.74
CA SER A 28 -9.39 -0.96 -17.25
C SER A 28 -8.95 -0.88 -15.79
N PHE A 29 -8.45 0.26 -15.33
CA PHE A 29 -8.15 0.51 -13.92
C PHE A 29 -9.43 0.48 -13.07
N MET A 30 -10.50 1.12 -13.53
CA MET A 30 -11.76 1.23 -12.80
C MET A 30 -12.44 -0.13 -12.56
N ARG A 31 -12.08 -1.17 -13.31
CA ARG A 31 -12.53 -2.56 -13.08
C ARG A 31 -11.73 -3.31 -12.03
N LEU A 32 -10.55 -2.80 -11.65
CA LEU A 32 -9.72 -3.42 -10.62
C LEU A 32 -10.31 -3.15 -9.23
N LYS A 33 -10.38 -4.20 -8.42
CA LYS A 33 -10.67 -4.04 -6.99
C LYS A 33 -9.40 -3.58 -6.25
N VAL A 34 -9.26 -2.27 -6.09
CA VAL A 34 -8.06 -1.63 -5.53
C VAL A 34 -8.16 -1.30 -4.04
N GLU A 35 -9.32 -1.51 -3.42
CA GLU A 35 -9.54 -1.33 -1.98
C GLU A 35 -10.59 -2.32 -1.44
N GLY A 36 -10.76 -2.33 -0.11
CA GLY A 36 -11.73 -3.20 0.55
C GLY A 36 -12.17 -2.67 1.93
N LEU A 37 -12.11 -1.35 2.16
CA LEU A 37 -12.32 -0.74 3.47
C LEU A 37 -13.72 -1.02 4.03
N ARG A 38 -14.73 -1.13 3.16
CA ARG A 38 -16.13 -1.39 3.57
C ARG A 38 -16.41 -2.86 3.87
N GLU A 39 -15.62 -3.75 3.31
CA GLU A 39 -15.87 -5.21 3.33
C GLU A 39 -14.99 -5.95 4.32
N CYS A 40 -13.81 -5.40 4.64
CA CYS A 40 -12.90 -6.01 5.59
C CYS A 40 -13.45 -5.97 7.02
N ALA A 41 -12.99 -6.90 7.87
CA ALA A 41 -13.32 -6.88 9.28
C ALA A 41 -12.67 -5.65 9.95
N GLU A 42 -11.39 -5.42 9.70
CA GLU A 42 -10.60 -4.35 10.32
C GLU A 42 -9.89 -3.47 9.29
N VAL A 43 -9.79 -2.19 9.62
CA VAL A 43 -9.01 -1.19 8.89
C VAL A 43 -7.91 -0.67 9.82
N LEU A 44 -6.66 -0.82 9.42
CA LEU A 44 -5.50 -0.33 10.15
C LEU A 44 -4.79 0.74 9.33
N VAL A 45 -4.42 1.86 9.94
CA VAL A 45 -3.58 2.87 9.30
C VAL A 45 -2.18 2.79 9.88
N MET A 46 -1.22 2.44 9.04
CA MET A 46 0.19 2.39 9.41
C MET A 46 0.78 3.78 9.20
N ALA A 47 1.53 4.28 10.18
CA ALA A 47 2.06 5.63 10.16
C ALA A 47 3.48 5.72 10.71
N LEU A 48 4.20 6.72 10.23
CA LEU A 48 5.43 7.22 10.85
C LEU A 48 5.05 8.28 11.90
N MET A 49 5.70 8.22 13.05
CA MET A 49 5.48 9.18 14.15
C MET A 49 6.09 10.56 13.85
N GLU A 50 5.60 11.58 14.55
CA GLU A 50 6.25 12.89 14.63
C GLU A 50 7.60 12.81 15.35
N GLY A 51 8.46 13.81 15.17
CA GLY A 51 9.75 13.92 15.86
C GLY A 51 10.77 12.85 15.49
N ARG A 52 10.47 11.97 14.52
CA ARG A 52 11.34 10.86 14.15
C ARG A 52 12.71 11.35 13.66
N GLU A 53 12.82 12.56 13.13
CA GLU A 53 14.06 13.20 12.68
C GLU A 53 15.13 13.27 13.78
N GLU A 54 14.75 13.22 15.06
CA GLU A 54 15.68 13.13 16.19
C GLU A 54 16.48 11.82 16.22
N TYR A 55 15.93 10.74 15.63
CA TYR A 55 16.59 9.43 15.55
C TYR A 55 17.55 9.36 14.36
N VAL A 56 18.78 9.83 14.58
CA VAL A 56 19.84 9.89 13.56
C VAL A 56 20.43 8.52 13.23
N PHE A 57 20.47 7.60 14.19
CA PHE A 57 21.05 6.27 14.00
C PHE A 57 20.29 5.49 12.92
N GLY A 58 21.01 5.01 11.91
CA GLY A 58 20.42 4.30 10.76
C GLY A 58 19.69 5.20 9.75
N ARG A 59 19.56 6.51 10.01
CA ARG A 59 18.78 7.44 9.16
C ARG A 59 19.54 8.69 8.71
N ARG A 60 20.75 8.94 9.23
CA ARG A 60 21.57 10.11 8.89
C ARG A 60 21.76 10.33 7.38
N THR A 61 22.01 9.25 6.63
CA THR A 61 22.26 9.29 5.18
C THR A 61 21.12 8.70 4.35
N LEU A 62 20.20 7.97 5.00
CA LEU A 62 19.04 7.34 4.41
C LEU A 62 17.81 7.65 5.28
N PRO A 63 17.28 8.88 5.23
CA PRO A 63 16.18 9.32 6.08
C PRO A 63 14.92 8.43 6.01
N GLU A 64 14.72 7.76 4.89
CA GLU A 64 13.61 6.86 4.55
C GLU A 64 13.70 5.44 5.18
N MET A 65 14.74 5.12 5.95
CA MET A 65 14.86 3.80 6.59
C MET A 65 13.75 3.52 7.62
N ASP A 66 13.09 4.56 8.11
CA ASP A 66 11.86 4.44 8.91
C ASP A 66 10.69 3.86 8.10
N PHE A 67 10.53 4.27 6.84
CA PHE A 67 9.56 3.70 5.91
C PHE A 67 9.85 2.22 5.63
N ALA A 68 11.14 1.87 5.43
CA ALA A 68 11.54 0.47 5.27
C ALA A 68 11.17 -0.37 6.51
N SER A 69 11.33 0.20 7.71
CA SER A 69 10.94 -0.46 8.96
C SER A 69 9.44 -0.73 9.02
N VAL A 70 8.60 0.24 8.62
CA VAL A 70 7.15 0.04 8.53
C VAL A 70 6.79 -1.01 7.47
N ALA A 71 7.44 -1.00 6.31
CA ALA A 71 7.21 -2.00 5.27
C ALA A 71 7.52 -3.43 5.77
N CYS A 72 8.60 -3.62 6.53
CA CYS A 72 8.90 -4.90 7.18
C CYS A 72 7.82 -5.32 8.19
N ALA A 73 7.33 -4.39 9.01
CA ALA A 73 6.24 -4.67 9.95
C ALA A 73 4.97 -5.11 9.22
N ILE A 74 4.59 -4.40 8.15
CA ILE A 74 3.45 -4.76 7.29
C ILE A 74 3.65 -6.15 6.68
N GLN A 75 4.84 -6.45 6.18
CA GLN A 75 5.12 -7.77 5.58
C GLN A 75 5.00 -8.90 6.60
N ASN A 76 5.46 -8.71 7.84
CA ASN A 76 5.29 -9.68 8.92
C ASN A 76 3.80 -9.90 9.25
N MET A 77 3.02 -8.81 9.35
CA MET A 77 1.57 -8.89 9.53
C MET A 77 0.90 -9.64 8.38
N TRP A 78 1.35 -9.42 7.14
CA TRP A 78 0.77 -10.07 5.95
C TRP A 78 0.95 -11.58 6.00
N LEU A 79 2.15 -12.03 6.33
CA LEU A 79 2.47 -13.46 6.44
C LEU A 79 1.72 -14.10 7.61
N ALA A 80 1.62 -13.42 8.76
CA ALA A 80 0.84 -13.88 9.90
C ALA A 80 -0.66 -13.99 9.56
N ALA A 81 -1.25 -12.94 8.99
CA ALA A 81 -2.65 -12.96 8.55
C ALA A 81 -2.92 -14.14 7.60
N ARG A 82 -2.02 -14.37 6.63
CA ARG A 82 -2.15 -15.48 5.69
C ARG A 82 -2.09 -16.84 6.38
N ALA A 83 -1.21 -17.02 7.36
CA ALA A 83 -1.10 -18.26 8.14
C ALA A 83 -2.37 -18.53 8.97
N GLU A 84 -2.99 -17.47 9.48
CA GLU A 84 -4.25 -17.51 10.24
C GLU A 84 -5.51 -17.59 9.34
N GLY A 85 -5.34 -17.71 8.03
CA GLY A 85 -6.46 -17.79 7.08
C GLY A 85 -7.21 -16.47 6.84
N LEU A 86 -6.60 -15.34 7.20
CA LEU A 86 -7.09 -14.00 6.93
C LEU A 86 -6.48 -13.44 5.64
N GLY A 87 -7.29 -12.69 4.90
CA GLY A 87 -6.81 -11.82 3.84
C GLY A 87 -6.32 -10.50 4.41
N MET A 88 -5.26 -9.97 3.79
CA MET A 88 -4.80 -8.61 4.01
C MET A 88 -4.54 -7.92 2.66
N GLY A 89 -4.98 -6.67 2.54
CA GLY A 89 -4.74 -5.84 1.35
C GLY A 89 -4.18 -4.47 1.73
N TRP A 90 -3.18 -4.01 0.98
CA TRP A 90 -2.61 -2.67 1.09
C TRP A 90 -3.33 -1.72 0.14
N VAL A 91 -3.91 -0.65 0.68
CA VAL A 91 -4.47 0.47 -0.09
C VAL A 91 -3.53 1.67 0.02
N SER A 92 -3.07 2.16 -1.14
CA SER A 92 -2.13 3.28 -1.26
C SER A 92 -2.69 4.45 -2.09
N LEU A 93 -3.97 4.39 -2.45
CA LEU A 93 -4.70 5.44 -3.16
C LEU A 93 -5.33 6.34 -2.10
N PHE A 94 -4.56 7.24 -1.49
CA PHE A 94 -5.06 8.24 -0.54
C PHE A 94 -4.09 9.41 -0.44
N ASP A 95 -4.58 10.62 -0.17
CA ASP A 95 -3.74 11.75 0.20
C ASP A 95 -3.31 11.61 1.68
N PRO A 96 -2.00 11.52 1.97
CA PRO A 96 -1.52 11.40 3.34
C PRO A 96 -1.94 12.56 4.25
N LEU A 97 -2.08 13.79 3.72
CA LEU A 97 -2.49 14.96 4.51
C LEU A 97 -3.97 14.87 4.88
N GLU A 98 -4.82 14.45 3.95
CA GLU A 98 -6.24 14.24 4.22
C GLU A 98 -6.46 13.12 5.26
N VAL A 99 -5.77 11.99 5.10
CA VAL A 99 -5.86 10.88 6.06
C VAL A 99 -5.34 11.30 7.44
N ALA A 100 -4.23 12.05 7.51
CA ALA A 100 -3.71 12.59 8.76
C ALA A 100 -4.73 13.51 9.45
N ALA A 101 -5.42 14.38 8.69
CA ALA A 101 -6.46 15.25 9.21
C ALA A 101 -7.69 14.47 9.70
N ILE A 102 -8.13 13.44 8.95
CA ILE A 102 -9.24 12.55 9.34
C ILE A 102 -8.97 11.84 10.67
N LEU A 103 -7.71 11.46 10.90
CA LEU A 103 -7.25 10.73 12.09
C LEU A 103 -6.74 11.65 13.21
N GLU A 104 -6.82 12.96 13.04
CA GLU A 104 -6.32 13.95 14.01
C GLU A 104 -4.86 13.68 14.41
N MET A 105 -4.04 13.28 13.43
CA MET A 105 -2.63 12.95 13.63
C MET A 105 -1.83 14.22 13.96
N PRO A 106 -0.81 14.11 14.83
CA PRO A 106 0.01 15.26 15.17
C PRO A 106 0.89 15.72 14.00
N ILE A 107 1.32 16.98 14.04
CA ILE A 107 2.12 17.59 12.97
C ILE A 107 3.44 16.84 12.83
N GLY A 108 3.75 16.40 11.60
CA GLY A 108 4.97 15.65 11.31
C GLY A 108 4.80 14.13 11.36
N ALA A 109 3.69 13.61 11.90
CA ALA A 109 3.31 12.23 11.67
C ALA A 109 2.80 12.04 10.23
N LYS A 110 2.99 10.84 9.68
CA LYS A 110 2.69 10.55 8.27
C LYS A 110 2.04 9.19 8.10
N PRO A 111 0.78 9.08 7.65
CA PRO A 111 0.21 7.80 7.25
C PRO A 111 0.92 7.29 5.98
N VAL A 112 1.23 6.00 5.95
CA VAL A 112 1.99 5.35 4.86
C VAL A 112 1.26 4.18 4.22
N ALA A 113 0.32 3.56 4.92
CA ALA A 113 -0.52 2.50 4.38
C ALA A 113 -1.88 2.46 5.07
N ILE A 114 -2.93 2.13 4.32
CA ILE A 114 -4.20 1.66 4.86
C ILE A 114 -4.27 0.16 4.60
N LEU A 115 -4.38 -0.64 5.65
CA LEU A 115 -4.48 -2.10 5.57
C LEU A 115 -5.92 -2.52 5.82
N CYS A 116 -6.44 -3.35 4.92
CA CYS A 116 -7.73 -4.01 5.09
C CYS A 116 -7.48 -5.46 5.51
N VAL A 117 -7.97 -5.88 6.68
CA VAL A 117 -7.76 -7.23 7.23
C VAL A 117 -9.11 -7.91 7.47
N GLY A 118 -9.27 -9.17 7.09
CA GLY A 118 -10.49 -9.91 7.39
C GLY A 118 -10.55 -11.29 6.74
N HIS A 119 -11.62 -12.04 7.01
CA HIS A 119 -11.86 -13.30 6.33
C HIS A 119 -12.08 -13.10 4.84
N VAL A 120 -11.59 -14.05 4.04
CA VAL A 120 -11.78 -14.09 2.60
C VAL A 120 -12.44 -15.40 2.21
N GLU A 121 -13.32 -15.35 1.21
CA GLU A 121 -13.96 -16.55 0.66
C GLU A 121 -12.93 -17.48 0.01
N LYS A 122 -11.95 -16.89 -0.67
CA LYS A 122 -10.86 -17.60 -1.33
C LYS A 122 -9.63 -16.71 -1.50
N PHE A 123 -8.46 -17.34 -1.52
CA PHE A 123 -7.24 -16.72 -2.01
C PHE A 123 -7.14 -16.95 -3.52
N TYR A 124 -6.65 -15.96 -4.27
CA TYR A 124 -6.40 -16.14 -5.70
C TYR A 124 -5.15 -17.00 -5.92
N ASP A 125 -5.21 -17.87 -6.93
CA ASP A 125 -4.06 -18.72 -7.31
C ASP A 125 -2.92 -17.94 -8.00
N ALA A 126 -3.18 -16.70 -8.40
CA ALA A 126 -2.23 -15.79 -9.04
C ALA A 126 -2.57 -14.33 -8.72
N PRO A 127 -1.61 -13.38 -8.83
CA PRO A 127 -1.86 -11.96 -8.61
C PRO A 127 -2.98 -11.43 -9.50
N MET A 128 -3.88 -10.61 -8.92
CA MET A 128 -5.02 -10.03 -9.64
C MET A 128 -4.58 -9.26 -10.90
N LEU A 129 -3.50 -8.49 -10.81
CA LEU A 129 -2.99 -7.72 -11.94
C LEU A 129 -2.50 -8.60 -13.11
N GLU A 130 -2.05 -9.82 -12.83
CA GLU A 130 -1.70 -10.78 -13.89
C GLU A 130 -2.95 -11.37 -14.52
N LYS A 131 -3.94 -11.75 -13.70
CA LYS A 131 -5.24 -12.27 -14.18
C LYS A 131 -5.98 -11.26 -15.07
N GLU A 132 -5.95 -9.99 -14.69
CA GLU A 132 -6.57 -8.88 -15.43
C GLU A 132 -5.69 -8.34 -16.57
N ARG A 133 -4.56 -9.01 -16.86
CA ARG A 133 -3.58 -8.62 -17.90
C ARG A 133 -3.09 -7.17 -17.77
N TRP A 134 -3.06 -6.67 -16.53
CA TRP A 134 -2.61 -5.32 -16.20
C TRP A 134 -1.08 -5.23 -16.12
N ALA A 135 -0.45 -6.29 -15.61
CA ALA A 135 0.99 -6.45 -15.49
C ALA A 135 1.34 -7.94 -15.57
N LYS A 136 2.63 -8.25 -15.75
CA LYS A 136 3.15 -9.62 -15.70
C LYS A 136 4.30 -9.67 -14.70
N ARG A 137 4.49 -10.81 -14.03
CA ARG A 137 5.67 -11.05 -13.21
C ARG A 137 6.92 -10.96 -14.09
N ARG A 138 7.90 -10.17 -13.63
CA ARG A 138 9.20 -10.08 -14.29
C ARG A 138 10.04 -11.33 -13.98
N PRO A 139 10.80 -11.86 -14.96
CA PRO A 139 11.83 -12.85 -14.72
C PRO A 139 12.85 -12.40 -13.67
N ILE A 140 13.39 -13.35 -12.89
CA ILE A 140 14.31 -13.03 -11.78
C ILE A 140 15.65 -12.48 -12.27
N ASP A 141 16.11 -12.94 -13.43
CA ASP A 141 17.32 -12.50 -14.11
C ASP A 141 17.26 -11.04 -14.58
N GLU A 142 16.06 -10.45 -14.68
CA GLU A 142 15.91 -9.00 -14.89
C GLU A 142 16.03 -8.17 -13.60
N CYS A 143 16.08 -8.81 -12.43
CA CYS A 143 16.14 -8.15 -11.11
C CYS A 143 17.38 -8.54 -10.30
N LEU A 144 18.07 -9.62 -10.67
CA LEU A 144 19.26 -10.13 -10.00
C LEU A 144 20.50 -9.82 -10.85
N PHE A 145 21.41 -9.04 -10.29
CA PHE A 145 22.69 -8.71 -10.93
C PHE A 145 23.85 -9.14 -10.03
N GLU A 146 24.96 -9.51 -10.65
CA GLU A 146 26.18 -9.84 -9.93
C GLU A 146 27.18 -8.68 -10.05
N ASN A 147 27.68 -8.19 -8.92
CA ASN A 147 28.70 -7.13 -8.78
C ASN A 147 28.29 -5.71 -9.25
N THR A 148 27.64 -5.55 -10.40
CA THR A 148 27.34 -4.25 -11.02
C THR A 148 25.96 -4.20 -11.63
N TRP A 149 25.37 -3.00 -11.73
CA TRP A 149 24.10 -2.81 -12.42
C TRP A 149 24.26 -3.05 -13.92
N HIS A 150 23.55 -4.01 -14.48
CA HIS A 150 23.50 -4.22 -15.92
C HIS A 150 22.38 -3.34 -16.50
N ALA A 151 22.69 -2.52 -17.50
CA ALA A 151 21.65 -1.87 -18.29
C ALA A 151 20.89 -2.96 -19.05
N THR A 152 19.59 -3.09 -18.77
CA THR A 152 18.68 -3.79 -19.68
C THR A 152 18.38 -2.84 -20.84
N ASP A 153 18.74 -3.22 -22.07
CA ASP A 153 18.24 -2.53 -23.25
C ASP A 153 16.71 -2.61 -23.20
N GLY A 154 16.06 -1.45 -23.14
CA GLY A 154 14.61 -1.31 -22.91
C GLY A 154 13.74 -1.72 -24.10
#